data_AF-A0A7C2F9V9-F1
#
_entry.id   AF-A0A7C2F9V9-F1
#
_cell.length_a   1.000
_cell.length_b   1.000
_cell.length_c   1.000
_cell.angle_alpha   90.00
_cell.angle_beta   90.00
_cell.angle_gamma   90.00
#
_symmetry.space_group_name_H-M   'P 1'
#
loop_
_entity.id
_entity.type
_entity.pdbx_description
1 polymer ?
#
loop_
_entity_poly.entity_id
_entity_poly.type
_entity_poly.pdbx_seq_one_letter_code
_entity_poly.pdbx_strand_id
1 'polypeptide(L)'
;MNSTLKIPVSQISKKIIVIFGHTKRHKMSPLDIIKEPIKDELKEFERSFHKVMKSNIPLLNIVINFIIRRKGKQMRPILVFLSAKVSGDIRPSTYIAASLI
;
A
#
# COMPACT_ATOMS: atom_id res chain seq x y z
N MET A 1 27.30 -44.83 -26.19
CA MET A 1 28.35 -44.69 -25.16
C MET A 1 28.16 -43.36 -24.43
N ASN A 2 27.88 -43.49 -23.14
CA ASN A 2 27.71 -42.50 -22.09
C ASN A 2 28.50 -41.19 -22.27
N SER A 3 27.80 -40.11 -22.58
CA SER A 3 28.24 -38.76 -22.23
C SER A 3 27.41 -38.30 -21.04
N THR A 4 27.80 -38.80 -19.87
CA THR A 4 27.21 -38.49 -18.58
C THR A 4 27.16 -36.96 -18.41
N LEU A 5 25.94 -36.44 -18.44
CA LEU A 5 25.55 -35.10 -18.06
C LEU A 5 25.97 -34.86 -16.60
N LYS A 6 27.25 -34.54 -16.36
CA LYS A 6 27.75 -34.09 -15.06
C LYS A 6 27.32 -32.65 -14.86
N ILE A 7 26.04 -32.45 -14.53
CA ILE A 7 25.59 -31.22 -13.89
C ILE A 7 26.18 -31.27 -12.46
N PRO A 8 27.10 -30.36 -12.08
CA PRO A 8 27.70 -30.39 -10.76
C PRO A 8 26.60 -30.20 -9.71
N VAL A 9 26.59 -31.05 -8.67
CA VAL A 9 25.61 -31.06 -7.57
C VAL A 9 25.51 -29.70 -6.85
N SER A 10 26.55 -28.86 -6.98
CA SER A 10 26.56 -27.47 -6.52
C SER A 10 25.55 -26.55 -7.25
N GLN A 11 25.25 -26.82 -8.53
CA GLN A 11 24.24 -26.08 -9.31
C GLN A 11 22.82 -26.48 -8.91
N ILE A 12 22.61 -27.74 -8.53
CA ILE A 12 21.33 -28.23 -8.02
C ILE A 12 21.02 -27.57 -6.67
N SER A 13 22.00 -27.48 -5.77
CA SER A 13 21.86 -26.78 -4.48
C SER A 13 21.52 -25.29 -4.65
N LYS A 14 22.19 -24.59 -5.57
CA LYS A 14 21.90 -23.18 -5.88
C LYS A 14 20.51 -22.99 -6.50
N LYS A 15 20.08 -23.88 -7.40
CA LYS A 15 18.76 -23.83 -8.05
C LYS A 15 17.63 -24.17 -7.08
N ILE A 16 17.86 -25.11 -6.16
CA ILE A 16 16.93 -25.44 -5.07
C ILE A 16 16.80 -24.25 -4.10
N ILE A 17 17.89 -23.59 -3.71
CA ILE A 17 17.83 -22.39 -2.85
C ILE A 17 17.06 -21.24 -3.53
N VAL A 18 17.19 -21.07 -4.85
CA VAL A 18 16.41 -20.06 -5.60
C VAL A 18 14.92 -20.44 -5.67
N ILE A 19 14.58 -21.72 -5.80
CA ILE A 19 13.19 -22.20 -5.87
C ILE A 19 12.52 -22.23 -4.48
N PHE A 20 13.26 -22.55 -3.41
CA PHE A 20 12.72 -22.67 -2.04
C PHE A 20 12.92 -21.42 -1.16
N GLY A 21 13.86 -20.54 -1.50
CA GLY A 21 14.32 -19.44 -0.64
C GLY A 21 13.45 -18.18 -0.64
N HIS A 22 12.33 -18.15 -1.38
CA HIS A 22 11.48 -16.95 -1.45
C HIS A 22 10.15 -17.04 -0.72
N THR A 23 9.83 -18.15 -0.05
CA THR A 23 8.61 -18.23 0.78
C THR A 23 8.87 -17.69 2.18
N LYS A 24 9.29 -16.43 2.28
CA LYS A 24 8.88 -15.60 3.41
C LYS A 24 7.37 -15.53 3.30
N ARG A 25 6.66 -16.30 4.12
CA ARG A 25 5.20 -16.27 4.22
C ARG A 25 4.76 -14.89 4.70
N HIS A 26 4.73 -13.93 3.78
CA HIS A 26 4.14 -12.63 3.98
C HIS A 26 2.65 -12.89 4.13
N LYS A 27 2.14 -12.87 5.37
CA LYS A 27 0.69 -12.78 5.58
C LYS A 27 0.28 -11.41 5.03
N MET A 28 -0.01 -11.34 3.74
CA MET A 28 -0.78 -10.22 3.18
C MET A 28 -2.12 -10.27 3.87
N SER A 29 -2.48 -9.20 4.56
CA SER A 29 -3.85 -9.08 5.04
C SER A 29 -4.76 -8.98 3.81
N PRO A 30 -5.99 -9.50 3.84
CA PRO A 30 -6.94 -9.29 2.74
C PRO A 30 -7.12 -7.80 2.38
N LEU A 31 -6.86 -6.92 3.34
CA LEU A 31 -6.87 -5.47 3.15
C LEU A 31 -5.75 -4.97 2.21
N ASP A 32 -4.60 -5.62 2.18
CA ASP A 32 -3.47 -5.18 1.36
C ASP A 32 -3.78 -5.38 -0.12
N ILE A 33 -4.47 -6.47 -0.46
CA ILE A 33 -4.96 -6.77 -1.83
C ILE A 33 -5.98 -5.71 -2.27
N ILE A 34 -6.89 -5.32 -1.37
CA ILE A 34 -7.93 -4.31 -1.65
C ILE A 34 -7.33 -2.92 -1.88
N LYS A 35 -6.22 -2.60 -1.20
CA LYS A 35 -5.54 -1.31 -1.33
C LYS A 35 -4.63 -1.23 -2.54
N GLU A 36 -4.17 -2.37 -3.07
CA GLU A 36 -3.24 -2.44 -4.19
C GLU A 36 -3.65 -1.56 -5.39
N PRO A 37 -4.90 -1.61 -5.90
CA PRO A 37 -5.28 -0.80 -7.06
C PRO A 37 -5.36 0.71 -6.77
N ILE A 38 -5.39 1.16 -5.52
CA ILE A 38 -5.57 2.58 -5.16
C ILE A 38 -4.39 3.11 -4.32
N LYS A 39 -3.26 2.41 -4.34
CA LYS A 39 -2.14 2.64 -3.42
C LYS A 39 -1.47 3.99 -3.64
N ASP A 40 -1.32 4.40 -4.89
CA ASP A 40 -0.66 5.66 -5.24
C ASP A 40 -1.55 6.86 -4.94
N GLU A 41 -2.84 6.72 -5.22
CA GLU A 41 -3.88 7.71 -4.95
C GLU A 41 -4.08 7.89 -3.44
N LEU A 42 -4.04 6.81 -2.65
CA LEU A 42 -4.02 6.90 -1.19
C LEU A 42 -2.80 7.66 -0.67
N LYS A 43 -1.62 7.43 -1.26
CA LYS A 43 -0.38 8.13 -0.85
C LYS A 43 -0.46 9.63 -1.17
N GLU A 44 -1.03 9.99 -2.31
CA GLU A 44 -1.28 11.38 -2.68
C GLU A 44 -2.33 12.03 -1.77
N PHE A 45 -3.42 11.31 -1.48
CA PHE A 45 -4.44 11.72 -0.53
C PHE A 45 -3.85 12.05 0.83
N GLU A 46 -2.96 11.21 1.37
CA GLU A 46 -2.34 11.47 2.68
C GLU A 46 -1.53 12.77 2.71
N ARG A 47 -0.80 13.07 1.62
CA ARG A 47 -0.02 14.30 1.49
C ARG A 47 -0.93 15.53 1.45
N SER A 48 -1.97 15.47 0.61
CA SER A 48 -2.95 16.55 0.48
C SER A 48 -3.71 16.76 1.79
N PHE A 49 -4.16 15.69 2.43
CA PHE A 49 -4.85 15.73 3.72
C PHE A 49 -3.99 16.37 4.81
N HIS A 50 -2.72 15.99 4.91
CA HIS A 50 -1.79 16.57 5.88
C HIS A 50 -1.54 18.06 5.61
N LYS A 51 -1.47 18.48 4.34
CA LYS A 51 -1.29 19.88 3.96
C LYS A 51 -2.51 20.73 4.34
N VAL A 52 -3.72 20.24 4.08
CA VAL A 52 -4.97 20.95 4.40
C VAL A 52 -5.19 21.06 5.91
N MET A 53 -4.77 20.05 6.66
CA MET A 53 -4.91 20.04 8.12
C MET A 53 -3.84 20.90 8.83
N LYS A 54 -2.76 21.32 8.17
CA LYS A 54 -1.69 22.08 8.81
C LYS A 54 -2.18 23.47 9.25
N SER A 55 -1.99 23.81 10.52
CA SER A 55 -2.33 25.12 11.06
C SER A 55 -1.07 25.96 11.33
N ASN A 56 -1.22 27.29 11.42
CA ASN A 56 -0.13 28.19 11.85
C ASN A 56 0.02 28.25 13.38
N ILE A 57 -0.97 27.74 14.13
CA ILE A 57 -0.98 27.79 15.59
C ILE A 57 -0.28 26.54 16.14
N PRO A 58 0.81 26.67 16.94
CA PRO A 58 1.58 25.52 17.44
C PRO A 58 0.75 24.52 18.26
N LEU A 59 -0.14 25.01 19.14
CA LEU A 59 -0.98 24.16 19.97
C LEU A 59 -1.96 23.33 19.13
N LEU A 60 -2.58 23.97 18.13
CA LEU A 60 -3.51 23.30 17.23
C LEU A 60 -2.82 22.21 16.41
N ASN A 61 -1.58 22.47 15.95
CA ASN A 61 -0.78 21.47 15.24
C ASN A 61 -0.49 20.21 16.07
N ILE A 62 -0.35 20.32 17.39
CA ILE A 62 -0.15 19.16 18.27
C ILE A 62 -1.40 18.26 18.25
N VAL A 63 -2.58 18.86 18.38
CA VAL A 63 -3.86 18.14 18.34
C VAL A 63 -4.08 17.50 16.97
N ILE A 64 -3.83 18.25 15.89
CA ILE A 64 -3.93 17.76 14.51
C ILE A 64 -3.01 16.57 14.28
N ASN A 65 -1.73 16.68 14.66
CA ASN A 65 -0.76 15.59 14.50
C ASN A 65 -1.17 14.34 15.27
N PHE A 66 -1.76 14.51 16.45
CA PHE A 66 -2.31 13.39 17.22
C PHE A 66 -3.46 12.69 16.49
N ILE A 67 -4.39 13.46 15.90
CA ILE A 67 -5.50 12.93 15.10
C ILE A 67 -4.96 12.16 13.89
N ILE A 68 -4.00 12.74 13.15
CA ILE A 68 -3.43 12.12 11.94
C ILE A 68 -2.69 10.82 12.26
N ARG A 69 -1.99 10.73 13.41
CA ARG A 69 -1.28 9.52 13.82
C ARG A 69 -2.20 8.36 14.22
N ARG A 70 -3.44 8.65 14.60
CA ARG A 70 -4.44 7.65 15.04
C ARG A 70 -5.29 7.10 13.88
N LYS A 71 -4.82 7.20 12.63
CA LYS A 71 -5.51 6.64 11.46
C LYS A 71 -5.76 5.14 11.66
N GLY A 72 -7.04 4.76 11.69
CA GLY A 72 -7.44 3.35 11.73
C GLY A 72 -7.17 2.65 10.39
N LYS A 73 -7.96 1.63 10.05
CA LYS A 73 -7.80 0.89 8.78
C LYS A 73 -8.08 1.71 7.51
N GLN A 74 -8.56 2.96 7.65
CA GLN A 74 -8.94 3.88 6.57
C GLN A 74 -9.99 3.29 5.61
N MET A 75 -10.85 2.39 6.11
CA MET A 75 -11.89 1.71 5.31
C MET A 75 -12.79 2.70 4.57
N ARG A 76 -13.09 3.83 5.20
CA ARG A 76 -13.94 4.90 4.69
C ARG A 76 -13.35 5.58 3.43
N PRO A 77 -12.15 6.20 3.48
CA PRO A 77 -11.48 6.70 2.27
C PRO A 77 -11.27 5.64 1.19
N ILE A 78 -10.90 4.41 1.59
CA ILE A 78 -10.68 3.31 0.66
C ILE A 78 -11.93 3.01 -0.16
N LEU A 79 -13.10 2.94 0.49
CA LEU A 79 -14.37 2.71 -0.19
C LEU A 79 -14.68 3.81 -1.21
N VAL A 80 -14.41 5.07 -0.87
CA VAL A 80 -14.60 6.21 -1.79
C VAL A 80 -13.69 6.09 -3.02
N PHE A 81 -12.40 5.79 -2.83
CA PHE A 81 -11.46 5.64 -3.95
C PHE A 81 -11.78 4.45 -4.85
N LEU A 82 -12.16 3.31 -4.26
CA LEU A 82 -12.59 2.15 -5.03
C LEU A 82 -13.87 2.45 -5.82
N SER A 83 -14.84 3.12 -5.19
CA SER A 83 -16.11 3.46 -5.85
C SER A 83 -15.89 4.45 -7.00
N ALA A 84 -15.00 5.43 -6.81
CA ALA A 84 -14.59 6.35 -7.86
C ALA A 84 -13.92 5.62 -9.02
N LYS A 85 -13.01 4.68 -8.73
CA LYS A 85 -12.28 3.90 -9.74
C LYS A 85 -13.18 2.94 -10.52
N VAL A 86 -14.24 2.42 -9.88
CA VAL A 86 -15.28 1.63 -10.57
C VAL A 86 -16.18 2.52 -11.42
N SER A 87 -16.48 3.73 -10.97
CA SER A 87 -17.36 4.67 -11.68
C SER A 87 -16.65 5.46 -12.80
N GLY A 88 -15.32 5.35 -12.89
CA GLY A 88 -14.49 6.08 -13.85
C GLY A 88 -13.13 6.44 -13.26
N ASP A 89 -12.68 7.67 -13.55
CA ASP A 89 -11.36 8.15 -13.12
C ASP A 89 -11.39 8.86 -11.76
N ILE A 90 -10.24 8.88 -11.08
CA ILE A 90 -10.07 9.57 -9.80
C ILE A 90 -9.81 11.06 -10.09
N ARG A 91 -10.75 11.91 -9.66
CA ARG A 91 -10.69 13.36 -9.86
C ARG A 91 -10.30 14.08 -8.57
N PRO A 92 -9.87 15.36 -8.63
CA PRO A 92 -9.62 16.19 -7.44
C PRO A 92 -10.81 16.21 -6.46
N SER A 93 -12.05 16.17 -6.98
CA SER A 93 -13.26 16.07 -6.17
C SER A 93 -13.32 14.82 -5.30
N THR A 94 -12.74 13.70 -5.75
CA THR A 94 -12.68 12.43 -5.01
C THR A 94 -11.79 12.57 -3.77
N TYR A 95 -10.65 13.26 -3.88
CA TYR A 95 -9.76 13.54 -2.75
C TYR A 95 -10.42 14.43 -1.69
N ILE A 96 -11.18 15.44 -2.14
CA ILE A 96 -11.97 16.30 -1.25
C ILE A 96 -13.06 15.46 -0.56
N ALA A 97 -13.85 14.71 -1.34
CA ALA A 97 -14.90 13.85 -0.81
C ALA A 97 -14.36 12.87 0.24
N ALA A 98 -13.25 12.17 -0.03
CA ALA A 98 -12.61 11.25 0.91
C ALA A 98 -12.06 11.95 2.17
N SER A 99 -11.80 13.27 2.13
CA SER A 99 -11.34 14.05 3.29
C SER A 99 -12.49 14.47 4.21
N LEU A 100 -13.72 14.51 3.71
CA LEU A 100 -14.89 14.96 4.47
C LEU A 100 -15.54 13.85 5.32
N ILE A 101 -15.22 12.56 5.12
CA ILE A 101 -15.95 11.40 5.69
C ILE A 101 -15.21 10.68 6.83
#